data_AF-A0A1G8C632-F1
#
_entry.id   AF-A0A1G8C632-F1
#
_cell.length_a   1.000
_cell.length_b   1.000
_cell.length_c   1.000
_cell.angle_alpha   90.00
_cell.angle_beta   90.00
_cell.angle_gamma   90.00
#
_symmetry.space_group_name_H-M   'P 1'
#
loop_
_entity.id
_entity.type
_entity.pdbx_description
1 polymer ?
#
loop_
_entity_poly.entity_id
_entity_poly.type
_entity_poly.pdbx_seq_one_letter_code
_entity_poly.pdbx_strand_id
1 'polypeptide(L)'
;MTEVHDERPDGQVATPETLKLRRATRALRLHLDELPIDYHLDISGDRFLAGLAFMSARQRYACADSMIGAGFGGSVIGAIARSLFVDGLQWLWIGELPERRRALLGDLLEERNGLCILLEDTGASCANLARWLMPLPDVADLTGESLSWLDAPAMPVEQELIDEFLARRTENVSVIGDTGEHEELLRRTRTLLDMSGLLGAVMVLAHAGHGNYLGLSSSVTEHGAAGHDLRADHEALFMQVAAAGATAALLGNAAAVPELWPSDVPRQPFLARAVELTADVASAAVPIHRLDTARRPLPQGKKKNSPQRRTALLRPSAVLGTDDLMPDILSIDRVAKAAEGYHRLTRSLMIRPWDYGEPTLHAMLAYGGGHSNLAAVMNTYDQPGAGVIAVFAARMLLEEAARMVWRYSTGAIQEEFEERAKQYFDEFRARQKKTIDTLRGSGVPKADAQRIFARPSNIRIDTPIDEIAKNRKPIPKIGEMLKALGTNFPEPGWLEVAYSLLSQITHSTPIGQLHTVRFRNGIWHGNELSPEMLALTLDVACIGSAHIIGMGARLLSNDAVDAADYHRRLLRQAITVVHSRARMVHGLD
;
A
#
# COMPACT_ATOMS: atom_id res chain seq x y z
N MET A 1 -0.34 21.12 26.16
CA MET A 1 -1.64 20.44 26.22
C MET A 1 -2.67 21.37 25.58
N THR A 2 -2.85 21.24 24.28
CA THR A 2 -3.91 21.91 23.52
C THR A 2 -4.96 20.85 23.21
N GLU A 3 -6.21 21.10 23.63
CA GLU A 3 -7.37 20.27 23.28
C GLU A 3 -7.45 20.17 21.75
N VAL A 4 -7.22 18.97 21.23
CA VAL A 4 -7.50 18.67 19.83
C VAL A 4 -8.99 18.38 19.76
N HIS A 5 -9.71 19.15 18.96
CA HIS A 5 -11.12 18.91 18.69
C HIS A 5 -11.30 17.47 18.15
N ASP A 6 -11.98 16.63 18.93
CA ASP A 6 -12.30 15.21 18.67
C ASP A 6 -13.45 15.03 17.66
N GLU A 7 -13.88 16.10 16.98
CA GLU A 7 -14.87 16.05 15.90
C GLU A 7 -14.18 15.71 14.58
N ARG A 8 -14.53 14.56 14.01
CA ARG A 8 -14.10 14.19 12.65
C ARG A 8 -14.67 15.18 11.63
N PRO A 9 -14.01 15.41 10.49
CA PRO A 9 -14.56 16.24 9.41
C PRO A 9 -15.91 15.77 8.86
N ASP A 10 -16.27 14.49 9.11
CA ASP A 10 -17.57 13.92 8.76
C ASP A 10 -18.65 14.07 9.86
N GLY A 11 -18.34 14.82 10.93
CA GLY A 11 -19.24 15.12 12.05
C GLY A 11 -19.41 13.96 13.05
N GLN A 12 -18.68 12.85 12.90
CA GLN A 12 -18.75 11.75 13.86
C GLN A 12 -17.86 11.99 15.07
N VAL A 13 -18.39 11.60 16.23
CA VAL A 13 -17.66 11.58 17.50
C VAL A 13 -17.06 10.19 17.69
N ALA A 14 -15.74 10.13 17.88
CA ALA A 14 -15.06 8.87 18.16
C ALA A 14 -15.50 8.28 19.51
N THR A 15 -15.71 6.96 19.57
CA THR A 15 -16.03 6.28 20.83
C THR A 15 -14.84 6.33 21.80
N PRO A 16 -15.06 6.18 23.13
CA PRO A 16 -13.96 6.09 24.09
C PRO A 16 -12.92 5.01 23.75
N GLU A 17 -13.35 3.87 23.22
CA GLU A 17 -12.47 2.78 22.78
C GLU A 17 -11.63 3.19 21.57
N THR A 18 -12.23 3.89 20.61
CA THR A 18 -11.52 4.41 19.43
C THR A 18 -10.50 5.46 19.84
N LEU A 19 -10.84 6.36 20.78
CA LEU A 19 -9.90 7.33 21.34
C LEU A 19 -8.75 6.66 22.09
N LYS A 20 -9.03 5.58 22.83
CA LYS A 20 -7.99 4.78 23.51
C LYS A 20 -7.02 4.15 22.49
N LEU A 21 -7.54 3.59 21.40
CA LEU A 21 -6.73 3.06 20.30
C LEU A 21 -5.83 4.16 19.72
N ARG A 22 -6.39 5.31 19.33
CA ARG A 22 -5.62 6.43 18.74
C ARG A 22 -4.52 6.95 19.66
N ARG A 23 -4.76 6.97 20.97
CA ARG A 23 -3.72 7.32 21.95
C ARG A 23 -2.59 6.28 21.99
N ALA A 24 -2.93 5.00 21.95
CA ALA A 24 -1.94 3.92 21.92
C ALA A 24 -1.10 3.95 20.64
N THR A 25 -1.73 4.17 19.48
CA THR A 25 -1.00 4.26 18.19
C THR A 25 -0.07 5.46 18.16
N ARG A 26 -0.55 6.62 18.64
CA ARG A 26 0.25 7.83 18.75
C ARG A 26 1.43 7.65 19.70
N ALA A 27 1.24 6.95 20.82
CA ALA A 27 2.33 6.67 21.76
C ALA A 27 3.43 5.80 21.12
N LEU A 28 3.05 4.73 20.38
CA LEU A 28 4.02 3.93 19.63
C LEU A 28 4.74 4.78 18.58
N ARG A 29 4.01 5.60 17.82
CA ARG A 29 4.60 6.48 16.80
C ARG A 29 5.66 7.40 17.42
N LEU A 30 5.30 8.12 18.47
CA LEU A 30 6.20 9.08 19.11
C LEU A 30 7.47 8.40 19.64
N HIS A 31 7.32 7.19 20.20
CA HIS A 31 8.47 6.38 20.63
C HIS A 31 9.39 6.02 19.45
N LEU A 32 8.83 5.58 18.32
CA LEU A 32 9.64 5.27 17.12
C LEU A 32 10.33 6.51 16.53
N ASP A 33 9.71 7.68 16.66
CA ASP A 33 10.26 8.97 16.18
C ASP A 33 11.48 9.43 17.00
N GLU A 34 11.73 8.87 18.20
CA GLU A 34 12.91 9.17 19.03
C GLU A 34 14.21 8.58 18.46
N LEU A 35 14.16 7.60 17.55
CA LEU A 35 15.37 7.07 16.89
C LEU A 35 15.93 8.09 15.87
N PRO A 36 17.22 8.45 15.94
CA PRO A 36 17.83 9.33 14.95
C PRO A 36 17.87 8.68 13.56
N ILE A 37 17.94 9.53 12.53
CA ILE A 37 18.10 9.12 11.13
C ILE A 37 19.56 9.36 10.73
N ASP A 38 20.31 8.30 10.49
CA ASP A 38 21.69 8.39 10.02
C ASP A 38 21.87 7.63 8.68
N TYR A 39 22.50 8.29 7.71
CA TYR A 39 22.86 7.71 6.42
C TYR A 39 24.36 7.42 6.39
N HIS A 40 24.73 6.14 6.53
CA HIS A 40 26.11 5.69 6.46
C HIS A 40 26.45 5.32 5.01
N LEU A 41 27.36 6.05 4.36
CA LEU A 41 27.70 5.83 2.94
C LEU A 41 28.89 4.90 2.73
N ASP A 42 29.65 4.66 3.78
CA ASP A 42 30.90 3.88 3.81
C ASP A 42 30.68 2.40 4.20
N ILE A 43 29.43 1.99 4.36
CA ILE A 43 29.02 0.60 4.62
C ILE A 43 28.66 -0.12 3.32
N SER A 44 28.56 -1.45 3.34
CA SER A 44 28.15 -2.22 2.16
C SER A 44 26.69 -1.95 1.77
N GLY A 45 26.35 -2.11 0.48
CA GLY A 45 25.01 -1.81 -0.04
C GLY A 45 23.88 -2.57 0.68
N ASP A 46 24.10 -3.82 1.10
CA ASP A 46 23.11 -4.59 1.87
C ASP A 46 22.84 -3.99 3.26
N ARG A 47 23.86 -3.39 3.88
CA ARG A 47 23.72 -2.67 5.15
C ARG A 47 23.09 -1.29 4.93
N PHE A 48 23.41 -0.61 3.85
CA PHE A 48 22.76 0.67 3.51
C PHE A 48 21.25 0.50 3.31
N LEU A 49 20.85 -0.50 2.50
CA LEU A 49 19.44 -0.85 2.30
C LEU A 49 18.77 -1.26 3.62
N ALA A 50 19.49 -1.97 4.51
CA ALA A 50 18.97 -2.27 5.83
C ALA A 50 18.66 -1.01 6.65
N GLY A 51 19.54 -0.01 6.65
CA GLY A 51 19.29 1.27 7.32
C GLY A 51 18.05 1.99 6.75
N LEU A 52 17.90 2.00 5.42
CA LEU A 52 16.74 2.62 4.77
C LEU A 52 15.41 1.94 5.11
N ALA A 53 15.40 0.62 5.21
CA ALA A 53 14.16 -0.13 5.40
C ALA A 53 13.46 0.22 6.72
N PHE A 54 14.19 0.32 7.84
CA PHE A 54 13.57 0.72 9.11
C PHE A 54 13.06 2.17 9.07
N MET A 55 13.82 3.09 8.46
CA MET A 55 13.36 4.47 8.27
C MET A 55 12.04 4.53 7.48
N SER A 56 11.95 3.75 6.40
CA SER A 56 10.74 3.59 5.59
C SER A 56 9.57 3.00 6.38
N ALA A 57 9.80 1.97 7.20
CA ALA A 57 8.77 1.36 8.05
C ALA A 57 8.24 2.36 9.08
N ARG A 58 9.13 3.10 9.74
CA ARG A 58 8.73 4.16 10.68
C ARG A 58 7.92 5.26 9.97
N GLN A 59 8.38 5.73 8.81
CA GLN A 59 7.67 6.76 8.03
C GLN A 59 6.26 6.30 7.65
N ARG A 60 6.13 5.08 7.13
CA ARG A 60 4.82 4.50 6.76
C ARG A 60 3.89 4.37 7.96
N TYR A 61 4.41 3.99 9.14
CA TYR A 61 3.59 3.94 10.36
C TYR A 61 3.14 5.35 10.79
N ALA A 62 4.03 6.34 10.75
CA ALA A 62 3.69 7.74 11.05
C ALA A 62 2.66 8.31 10.04
N CYS A 63 2.73 7.90 8.78
CA CYS A 63 1.75 8.24 7.75
C CYS A 63 0.37 7.63 8.08
N ALA A 64 0.31 6.34 8.39
CA ALA A 64 -0.93 5.66 8.77
C ALA A 64 -1.60 6.34 9.98
N ASP A 65 -0.85 6.62 11.04
CA ASP A 65 -1.34 7.31 12.24
C ASP A 65 -1.80 8.75 11.95
N SER A 66 -1.12 9.47 11.05
CA SER A 66 -1.49 10.86 10.68
C SER A 66 -2.77 10.94 9.84
N MET A 67 -3.13 9.87 9.13
CA MET A 67 -4.35 9.83 8.32
C MET A 67 -5.60 9.48 9.13
N ILE A 68 -5.45 8.95 10.35
CA ILE A 68 -6.59 8.62 11.20
C ILE A 68 -7.40 9.87 11.50
N GLY A 69 -8.69 9.86 11.18
CA GLY A 69 -9.58 10.99 11.44
C GLY A 69 -9.36 12.19 10.52
N ALA A 70 -8.50 12.07 9.50
CA ALA A 70 -8.24 13.16 8.55
C ALA A 70 -9.44 13.43 7.60
N GLY A 71 -10.45 12.55 7.59
CA GLY A 71 -11.62 12.67 6.70
C GLY A 71 -11.34 12.30 5.24
N PHE A 72 -10.20 11.67 4.95
CA PHE A 72 -9.85 11.16 3.63
C PHE A 72 -8.88 9.97 3.72
N GLY A 73 -8.79 9.21 2.62
CA GLY A 73 -7.79 8.17 2.44
C GLY A 73 -7.92 6.96 3.35
N GLY A 74 -9.10 6.67 3.91
CA GLY A 74 -9.28 5.53 4.82
C GLY A 74 -8.76 4.20 4.26
N SER A 75 -9.07 3.88 3.00
CA SER A 75 -8.58 2.66 2.34
C SER A 75 -7.06 2.65 2.10
N VAL A 76 -6.41 3.82 2.04
CA VAL A 76 -4.95 3.96 1.91
C VAL A 76 -4.24 3.47 3.17
N ILE A 77 -4.82 3.73 4.35
CA ILE A 77 -4.30 3.23 5.63
C ILE A 77 -4.21 1.69 5.60
N GLY A 78 -5.21 1.02 5.02
CA GLY A 78 -5.20 -0.45 4.88
C GLY A 78 -4.07 -0.96 3.98
N ALA A 79 -3.78 -0.25 2.88
CA ALA A 79 -2.68 -0.59 1.99
C ALA A 79 -1.31 -0.39 2.68
N ILE A 80 -1.16 0.70 3.43
CA ILE A 80 0.04 0.97 4.24
C ILE A 80 0.22 -0.08 5.33
N ALA A 81 -0.84 -0.43 6.07
CA ALA A 81 -0.81 -1.46 7.10
C ALA A 81 -0.35 -2.81 6.54
N ARG A 82 -0.83 -3.18 5.35
CA ARG A 82 -0.43 -4.43 4.69
C ARG A 82 1.05 -4.41 4.33
N SER A 83 1.49 -3.31 3.71
CA SER A 83 2.89 -3.08 3.35
C SER A 83 3.83 -3.22 4.55
N LEU A 84 3.48 -2.56 5.67
CA LEU A 84 4.24 -2.63 6.92
C LEU A 84 4.32 -4.04 7.49
N PHE A 85 3.22 -4.78 7.44
CA PHE A 85 3.19 -6.14 7.99
C PHE A 85 4.08 -7.09 7.18
N VAL A 86 4.02 -7.03 5.85
CA VAL A 86 4.85 -7.84 4.97
C VAL A 86 6.34 -7.51 5.15
N ASP A 87 6.68 -6.22 5.20
CA ASP A 87 8.04 -5.76 5.48
C ASP A 87 8.53 -6.25 6.87
N GLY A 88 7.68 -6.20 7.89
CA GLY A 88 7.97 -6.79 9.20
C GLY A 88 8.26 -8.30 9.15
N LEU A 89 7.54 -9.06 8.31
CA LEU A 89 7.81 -10.49 8.10
C LEU A 89 9.13 -10.72 7.35
N GLN A 90 9.45 -9.89 6.36
CA GLN A 90 10.73 -9.93 5.65
C GLN A 90 11.89 -9.69 6.63
N TRP A 91 11.80 -8.67 7.47
CA TRP A 91 12.82 -8.37 8.47
C TRP A 91 12.93 -9.42 9.56
N LEU A 92 11.84 -10.12 9.90
CA LEU A 92 11.95 -11.29 10.77
C LEU A 92 12.71 -12.42 10.08
N TRP A 93 12.44 -12.69 8.80
CA TRP A 93 13.14 -13.71 8.04
C TRP A 93 14.63 -13.41 7.90
N ILE A 94 15.00 -12.14 7.64
CA ILE A 94 16.41 -11.69 7.64
C ILE A 94 16.98 -11.76 9.06
N GLY A 95 16.25 -11.28 10.06
CA GLY A 95 16.66 -11.26 11.45
C GLY A 95 16.90 -12.65 12.03
N GLU A 96 16.25 -13.70 11.53
CA GLU A 96 16.49 -15.09 11.97
C GLU A 96 17.86 -15.64 11.51
N LEU A 97 18.39 -15.14 10.39
CA LEU A 97 19.75 -15.46 9.91
C LEU A 97 20.33 -14.22 9.23
N PRO A 98 21.09 -13.37 9.94
CA PRO A 98 21.58 -12.08 9.43
C PRO A 98 22.34 -12.15 8.09
N GLU A 99 22.94 -13.29 7.74
CA GLU A 99 23.60 -13.49 6.43
C GLU A 99 22.62 -13.38 5.26
N ARG A 100 21.32 -13.63 5.50
CA ARG A 100 20.24 -13.45 4.52
C ARG A 100 20.07 -12.00 4.07
N ARG A 101 20.65 -11.03 4.77
CA ARG A 101 20.63 -9.61 4.38
C ARG A 101 21.17 -9.39 2.96
N ARG A 102 22.12 -10.22 2.50
CA ARG A 102 22.59 -10.20 1.10
C ARG A 102 21.46 -10.38 0.08
N ALA A 103 20.34 -10.99 0.45
CA ALA A 103 19.17 -11.13 -0.41
C ALA A 103 18.61 -9.78 -0.87
N LEU A 104 18.78 -8.70 -0.11
CA LEU A 104 18.38 -7.34 -0.50
C LEU A 104 19.07 -6.89 -1.80
N LEU A 105 20.32 -7.29 -2.01
CA LEU A 105 21.08 -6.98 -3.23
C LEU A 105 20.59 -7.81 -4.42
N GLY A 106 20.25 -9.08 -4.17
CA GLY A 106 19.64 -9.96 -5.16
C GLY A 106 18.27 -9.45 -5.61
N ASP A 107 17.44 -9.04 -4.65
CA ASP A 107 16.10 -8.48 -4.88
C ASP A 107 16.18 -7.16 -5.67
N LEU A 108 17.09 -6.25 -5.29
CA LEU A 108 17.36 -5.02 -6.05
C LEU A 108 17.73 -5.32 -7.52
N LEU A 109 18.61 -6.30 -7.77
CA LEU A 109 18.99 -6.68 -9.12
C LEU A 109 17.83 -7.31 -9.90
N GLU A 110 17.03 -8.16 -9.25
CA GLU A 110 15.86 -8.80 -9.84
C GLU A 110 14.78 -7.77 -10.19
N GLU A 111 14.57 -6.76 -9.35
CA GLU A 111 13.67 -5.64 -9.60
C GLU A 111 14.10 -4.80 -10.79
N ARG A 112 15.39 -4.43 -10.86
CA ARG A 112 15.93 -3.69 -12.01
C ARG A 112 15.75 -4.46 -13.31
N ASN A 113 16.08 -5.75 -13.29
CA ASN A 113 15.91 -6.62 -14.44
C ASN A 113 14.42 -6.77 -14.81
N GLY A 114 13.55 -6.92 -13.82
CA GLY A 114 12.10 -7.00 -13.98
C GLY A 114 11.51 -5.75 -14.64
N LEU A 115 11.99 -4.56 -14.26
CA LEU A 115 11.59 -3.30 -14.90
C LEU A 115 12.05 -3.23 -16.37
N CYS A 116 13.29 -3.62 -16.67
CA CYS A 116 13.79 -3.69 -18.04
C CYS A 116 12.96 -4.64 -18.91
N ILE A 117 12.65 -5.84 -18.40
CA ILE A 117 11.81 -6.82 -19.08
C ILE A 117 10.39 -6.29 -19.27
N LEU A 118 9.82 -5.63 -18.26
CA LEU A 118 8.47 -5.08 -18.35
C LEU A 118 8.38 -4.00 -19.42
N LEU A 119 9.38 -3.13 -19.55
CA LEU A 119 9.46 -2.15 -20.65
C LEU A 119 9.48 -2.83 -22.02
N GLU A 120 10.27 -3.89 -22.18
CA GLU A 120 10.32 -4.69 -23.41
C GLU A 120 8.96 -5.36 -23.73
N ASP A 121 8.35 -6.03 -22.76
CA ASP A 121 7.10 -6.78 -22.91
C ASP A 121 5.90 -5.87 -23.21
N THR A 122 5.92 -4.67 -22.64
CA THR A 122 4.85 -3.67 -22.80
C THR A 122 5.06 -2.78 -24.01
N GLY A 123 6.28 -2.75 -24.57
CA GLY A 123 6.68 -1.84 -25.65
C GLY A 123 6.74 -0.38 -25.21
N ALA A 124 6.83 -0.11 -23.91
CA ALA A 124 6.94 1.23 -23.36
C ALA A 124 8.41 1.68 -23.30
N SER A 125 8.65 2.95 -23.57
CA SER A 125 9.94 3.60 -23.46
C SER A 125 10.10 4.29 -22.11
N CYS A 126 11.36 4.43 -21.67
CA CYS A 126 11.69 5.14 -20.43
C CYS A 126 12.96 5.96 -20.63
N ALA A 127 12.82 7.25 -20.94
CA ALA A 127 13.95 8.14 -21.22
C ALA A 127 14.90 8.32 -20.01
N ASN A 128 14.35 8.22 -18.80
CA ASN A 128 15.08 8.41 -17.54
C ASN A 128 15.29 7.07 -16.79
N LEU A 129 15.49 5.97 -17.52
CA LEU A 129 15.61 4.64 -16.92
C LEU A 129 16.68 4.56 -15.82
N ALA A 130 17.86 5.15 -16.03
CA ALA A 130 18.94 5.14 -15.02
C ALA A 130 18.49 5.74 -13.68
N ARG A 131 17.71 6.83 -13.69
CA ARG A 131 17.14 7.44 -12.48
C ARG A 131 16.14 6.55 -11.76
N TRP A 132 15.36 5.75 -12.51
CA TRP A 132 14.43 4.77 -11.94
C TRP A 132 15.13 3.56 -11.32
N LEU A 133 16.27 3.15 -11.87
CA LEU A 133 17.02 2.01 -11.37
C LEU A 133 17.96 2.40 -10.21
N MET A 134 18.43 3.64 -10.18
CA MET A 134 19.27 4.19 -9.11
C MET A 134 19.08 5.71 -8.97
N PRO A 135 18.16 6.18 -8.08
CA PRO A 135 17.85 7.60 -7.91
C PRO A 135 18.87 8.35 -7.02
N LEU A 136 19.82 7.65 -6.43
CA LEU A 136 20.84 8.20 -5.54
C LEU A 136 22.19 8.30 -6.26
N PRO A 137 23.12 9.17 -5.80
CA PRO A 137 24.50 9.12 -6.26
C PRO A 137 25.14 7.76 -5.97
N ASP A 138 26.39 7.57 -6.42
CA ASP A 138 27.13 6.35 -6.11
C ASP A 138 27.21 6.16 -4.59
N VAL A 139 26.68 5.02 -4.13
CA VAL A 139 26.62 4.61 -2.73
C VAL A 139 26.95 3.12 -2.74
N ALA A 140 28.06 2.73 -2.10
CA ALA A 140 28.33 1.36 -1.68
C ALA A 140 28.03 0.23 -2.71
N ASP A 141 28.58 0.33 -3.92
CA ASP A 141 28.37 -0.63 -5.03
C ASP A 141 26.88 -0.83 -5.39
N LEU A 142 25.97 0.07 -4.99
CA LEU A 142 24.54 -0.06 -5.27
C LEU A 142 24.22 -0.01 -6.77
N THR A 143 25.18 0.35 -7.62
CA THR A 143 25.11 0.27 -9.09
C THR A 143 25.06 -1.17 -9.60
N GLY A 144 25.56 -2.14 -8.81
CA GLY A 144 25.68 -3.55 -9.18
C GLY A 144 26.91 -3.87 -10.02
N GLU A 145 27.84 -2.93 -10.19
CA GLU A 145 29.03 -3.06 -11.04
C GLU A 145 29.97 -4.17 -10.59
N SER A 146 30.06 -4.46 -9.29
CA SER A 146 30.91 -5.54 -8.80
C SER A 146 30.43 -6.93 -9.23
N LEU A 147 29.18 -7.06 -9.69
CA LEU A 147 28.49 -8.31 -10.04
C LEU A 147 28.47 -9.37 -8.92
N SER A 148 28.98 -9.05 -7.73
CA SER A 148 29.05 -9.95 -6.57
C SER A 148 27.67 -10.33 -6.00
N TRP A 149 26.63 -9.70 -6.52
CA TRP A 149 25.23 -9.87 -6.15
C TRP A 149 24.55 -11.02 -6.91
N LEU A 150 25.13 -11.48 -8.02
CA LEU A 150 24.59 -12.60 -8.80
C LEU A 150 24.45 -13.88 -7.97
N ASP A 151 25.27 -14.02 -6.92
CA ASP A 151 25.26 -15.13 -5.96
C ASP A 151 24.40 -14.87 -4.71
N ALA A 152 23.83 -13.68 -4.54
CA ALA A 152 22.92 -13.40 -3.42
C ALA A 152 21.73 -14.37 -3.47
N PRO A 153 21.13 -14.80 -2.35
CA PRO A 153 19.88 -15.56 -2.39
C PRO A 153 18.71 -14.67 -2.82
N ALA A 154 17.62 -15.27 -3.30
CA ALA A 154 16.38 -14.53 -3.57
C ALA A 154 15.59 -14.30 -2.26
N MET A 155 14.87 -13.18 -2.19
CA MET A 155 13.93 -12.91 -1.11
C MET A 155 12.67 -13.79 -1.27
N PRO A 156 12.07 -14.30 -0.17
CA PRO A 156 10.76 -14.92 -0.23
C PRO A 156 9.70 -13.93 -0.73
N VAL A 157 8.78 -14.38 -1.57
CA VAL A 157 7.71 -13.51 -2.06
C VAL A 157 6.68 -13.23 -0.96
N GLU A 158 5.98 -12.09 -1.05
CA GLU A 158 4.99 -11.64 -0.05
C GLU A 158 4.00 -12.74 0.37
N GLN A 159 3.45 -13.50 -0.59
CA GLN A 159 2.47 -14.54 -0.30
C GLN A 159 3.07 -15.73 0.48
N GLU A 160 4.35 -16.05 0.27
CA GLU A 160 5.03 -17.11 1.00
C GLU A 160 5.23 -16.72 2.47
N LEU A 161 5.65 -15.48 2.72
CA LEU A 161 5.80 -14.94 4.08
C LEU A 161 4.46 -14.93 4.83
N ILE A 162 3.39 -14.48 4.15
CA ILE A 162 2.05 -14.49 4.72
C ILE A 162 1.59 -15.93 4.98
N ASP A 163 1.72 -16.84 4.01
CA ASP A 163 1.32 -18.24 4.17
C ASP A 163 2.10 -18.91 5.31
N GLU A 164 3.40 -18.63 5.46
CA GLU A 164 4.23 -19.10 6.57
C GLU A 164 3.74 -18.54 7.92
N PHE A 165 3.50 -17.24 8.01
CA PHE A 165 2.94 -16.61 9.20
C PHE A 165 1.58 -17.23 9.61
N LEU A 166 0.70 -17.44 8.63
CA LEU A 166 -0.63 -18.04 8.84
C LEU A 166 -0.55 -19.52 9.23
N ALA A 167 0.48 -20.24 8.77
CA ALA A 167 0.70 -21.66 9.05
C ALA A 167 1.53 -21.93 10.32
N ARG A 168 2.26 -20.94 10.83
CA ARG A 168 3.14 -21.08 12.00
C ARG A 168 2.37 -21.62 13.20
N ARG A 169 2.89 -22.67 13.84
CA ARG A 169 2.41 -23.08 15.16
C ARG A 169 3.23 -22.38 16.23
N THR A 170 2.57 -21.95 17.30
CA THR A 170 3.23 -21.54 18.54
C THR A 170 3.81 -22.81 19.17
N GLU A 171 5.00 -23.21 18.75
CA GLU A 171 5.77 -24.19 19.49
C GLU A 171 6.27 -23.49 20.76
N ASN A 172 5.92 -24.05 21.92
CA ASN A 172 6.52 -23.62 23.18
C ASN A 172 8.03 -23.86 23.07
N VAL A 173 8.78 -22.81 22.74
CA VAL A 173 10.25 -22.85 22.78
C VAL A 173 10.63 -23.06 24.24
N SER A 174 10.93 -24.31 24.60
CA SER A 174 11.40 -24.68 25.92
C SER A 174 12.80 -24.12 26.14
N VAL A 175 12.91 -23.20 27.09
CA VAL A 175 14.12 -22.49 27.49
C VAL A 175 14.96 -23.37 28.42
N ILE A 176 16.13 -23.81 27.96
CA ILE A 176 17.22 -24.20 28.85
C ILE A 176 18.53 -23.67 28.24
N GLY A 177 18.95 -22.48 28.66
CA GLY A 177 20.25 -21.90 28.29
C GLY A 177 20.27 -20.37 28.37
N ASP A 178 21.45 -19.81 28.62
CA ASP A 178 21.72 -18.37 28.60
C ASP A 178 21.56 -17.87 27.16
N THR A 179 20.36 -17.37 26.83
CA THR A 179 20.01 -16.97 25.45
C THR A 179 20.68 -15.64 25.11
N GLY A 180 21.51 -15.59 24.06
CA GLY A 180 22.13 -14.36 23.60
C GLY A 180 21.09 -13.31 23.18
N GLU A 181 21.51 -12.04 23.12
CA GLU A 181 20.64 -10.89 22.81
C GLU A 181 19.78 -11.08 21.55
N HIS A 182 20.37 -11.68 20.51
CA HIS A 182 19.71 -11.98 19.25
C HIS A 182 18.50 -12.92 19.41
N GLU A 183 18.64 -13.98 20.22
CA GLU A 183 17.57 -14.96 20.47
C GLU A 183 16.43 -14.33 21.27
N GLU A 184 16.75 -13.46 22.22
CA GLU A 184 15.77 -12.69 22.98
C GLU A 184 14.96 -11.73 22.09
N LEU A 185 15.60 -11.05 21.12
CA LEU A 185 14.90 -10.20 20.16
C LEU A 185 13.94 -11.01 19.28
N LEU A 186 14.39 -12.16 18.73
CA LEU A 186 13.55 -13.04 17.94
C LEU A 186 12.36 -13.58 18.73
N ARG A 187 12.57 -13.92 20.01
CA ARG A 187 11.50 -14.35 20.92
C ARG A 187 10.45 -13.26 21.11
N ARG A 188 10.87 -12.00 21.28
CA ARG A 188 9.95 -10.86 21.39
C ARG A 188 9.15 -10.66 20.11
N THR A 189 9.79 -10.72 18.94
CA THR A 189 9.09 -10.58 17.66
C THR A 189 8.06 -11.69 17.46
N ARG A 190 8.40 -12.94 17.80
CA ARG A 190 7.44 -14.07 17.76
C ARG A 190 6.24 -13.81 18.66
N THR A 191 6.48 -13.33 19.89
CA THR A 191 5.43 -12.96 20.83
C THR A 191 4.50 -11.87 20.27
N LEU A 192 5.04 -10.86 19.58
CA LEU A 192 4.24 -9.84 18.88
C LEU A 192 3.32 -10.46 17.82
N LEU A 193 3.83 -11.39 17.03
CA LEU A 193 3.10 -12.08 15.96
C LEU A 193 2.07 -13.10 16.48
N ASP A 194 2.12 -13.45 17.76
CA ASP A 194 1.16 -14.29 18.48
C ASP A 194 0.08 -13.46 19.22
N MET A 195 0.08 -12.12 19.11
CA MET A 195 -0.93 -11.29 19.76
C MET A 195 -2.35 -11.62 19.32
N SER A 196 -3.27 -11.60 20.28
CA SER A 196 -4.70 -11.81 20.06
C SER A 196 -5.23 -10.90 18.95
N GLY A 197 -6.09 -11.44 18.10
CA GLY A 197 -6.73 -10.69 17.01
C GLY A 197 -5.89 -10.45 15.76
N LEU A 198 -4.56 -10.48 15.84
CA LEU A 198 -3.67 -10.13 14.73
C LEU A 198 -3.85 -11.07 13.53
N LEU A 199 -3.97 -12.38 13.79
CA LEU A 199 -4.18 -13.38 12.74
C LEU A 199 -5.46 -13.09 11.95
N GLY A 200 -6.57 -12.88 12.66
CA GLY A 200 -7.85 -12.52 12.03
C GLY A 200 -7.76 -11.19 11.29
N ALA A 201 -6.99 -10.24 11.82
CA ALA A 201 -6.82 -8.94 11.21
C ALA A 201 -6.10 -9.01 9.85
N VAL A 202 -4.99 -9.74 9.78
CA VAL A 202 -4.23 -9.97 8.54
C VAL A 202 -5.09 -10.68 7.47
N MET A 203 -5.95 -11.62 7.88
CA MET A 203 -6.87 -12.32 6.95
C MET A 203 -7.87 -11.38 6.26
N VAL A 204 -8.37 -10.35 6.97
CA VAL A 204 -9.27 -9.34 6.40
C VAL A 204 -8.51 -8.35 5.51
N LEU A 205 -7.29 -8.00 5.92
CA LEU A 205 -6.44 -7.04 5.20
C LEU A 205 -6.06 -7.50 3.79
N ALA A 206 -6.06 -8.81 3.53
CA ALA A 206 -5.87 -9.41 2.21
C ALA A 206 -6.79 -8.86 1.11
N HIS A 207 -7.91 -8.24 1.49
CA HIS A 207 -8.85 -7.66 0.53
C HIS A 207 -9.18 -6.20 0.83
N ALA A 208 -9.09 -5.77 2.10
CA ALA A 208 -9.41 -4.42 2.52
C ALA A 208 -8.29 -3.38 2.26
N GLY A 209 -7.06 -3.82 1.99
CA GLY A 209 -5.89 -2.96 1.71
C GLY A 209 -5.59 -2.73 0.22
N HIS A 210 -6.56 -2.91 -0.67
CA HIS A 210 -6.39 -2.69 -2.11
C HIS A 210 -7.45 -1.73 -2.61
N GLY A 211 -7.20 -1.04 -3.74
CA GLY A 211 -8.26 -0.36 -4.46
C GLY A 211 -9.20 -1.44 -4.97
N ASN A 212 -10.29 -1.73 -4.29
CA ASN A 212 -11.34 -2.64 -4.75
C ASN A 212 -12.64 -2.39 -3.96
N TYR A 213 -13.72 -3.07 -4.34
CA TYR A 213 -15.01 -2.92 -3.67
C TYR A 213 -15.00 -3.20 -2.16
N LEU A 214 -14.29 -4.25 -1.70
CA LEU A 214 -14.18 -4.58 -0.28
C LEU A 214 -13.31 -3.55 0.46
N GLY A 215 -12.24 -3.07 -0.18
CA GLY A 215 -11.42 -1.97 0.31
C GLY A 215 -12.24 -0.68 0.50
N LEU A 216 -13.00 -0.27 -0.50
CA LEU A 216 -13.88 0.90 -0.40
C LEU A 216 -15.00 0.71 0.63
N SER A 217 -15.50 -0.52 0.78
CA SER A 217 -16.52 -0.85 1.79
C SER A 217 -16.01 -0.68 3.23
N SER A 218 -14.70 -0.65 3.46
CA SER A 218 -14.12 -0.33 4.78
C SER A 218 -14.40 1.11 5.23
N SER A 219 -14.67 1.99 4.26
CA SER A 219 -14.86 3.43 4.47
C SER A 219 -16.34 3.85 4.41
N VAL A 220 -17.24 2.91 4.71
CA VAL A 220 -18.68 3.17 4.83
C VAL A 220 -18.99 3.47 6.29
N THR A 221 -19.34 4.71 6.59
CA THR A 221 -19.68 5.15 7.95
C THR A 221 -20.92 4.44 8.48
N GLU A 222 -21.16 4.48 9.80
CA GLU A 222 -22.37 3.92 10.42
C GLU A 222 -23.67 4.53 9.90
N HIS A 223 -23.61 5.77 9.41
CA HIS A 223 -24.74 6.47 8.77
C HIS A 223 -24.82 6.27 7.25
N GLY A 224 -23.93 5.44 6.68
CA GLY A 224 -23.93 5.11 5.26
C GLY A 224 -23.30 6.15 4.33
N ALA A 225 -22.63 7.18 4.86
CA ALA A 225 -21.74 8.02 4.07
C ALA A 225 -20.53 7.19 3.58
N ALA A 226 -20.13 7.40 2.33
CA ALA A 226 -19.22 6.55 1.60
C ALA A 226 -17.87 7.24 1.31
N GLY A 227 -16.78 6.50 1.49
CA GLY A 227 -15.52 6.73 0.79
C GLY A 227 -14.51 7.68 1.45
N HIS A 228 -14.85 8.33 2.56
CA HIS A 228 -13.97 9.33 3.18
C HIS A 228 -13.08 8.76 4.29
N ASP A 229 -13.68 8.23 5.36
CA ASP A 229 -12.96 7.79 6.55
C ASP A 229 -13.32 6.34 6.92
N LEU A 230 -12.48 5.69 7.72
CA LEU A 230 -12.65 4.30 8.13
C LEU A 230 -13.74 4.15 9.19
N ARG A 231 -14.41 3.00 9.13
CA ARG A 231 -15.12 2.46 10.29
C ARG A 231 -14.14 2.16 11.42
N ALA A 232 -14.60 2.34 12.66
CA ALA A 232 -13.78 2.09 13.84
C ALA A 232 -13.18 0.67 13.87
N ASP A 233 -13.92 -0.34 13.39
CA ASP A 233 -13.42 -1.72 13.32
C ASP A 233 -12.30 -1.92 12.29
N HIS A 234 -12.32 -1.21 11.16
CA HIS A 234 -11.25 -1.23 10.16
C HIS A 234 -10.06 -0.37 10.58
N GLU A 235 -10.31 0.76 11.24
CA GLU A 235 -9.26 1.57 11.86
C GLU A 235 -8.47 0.73 12.89
N ALA A 236 -9.17 0.07 13.82
CA ALA A 236 -8.57 -0.80 14.83
C ALA A 236 -7.74 -1.95 14.23
N LEU A 237 -8.35 -2.66 13.28
CA LEU A 237 -7.73 -3.73 12.51
C LEU A 237 -6.44 -3.26 11.80
N PHE A 238 -6.51 -2.16 11.03
CA PHE A 238 -5.38 -1.67 10.25
C PHE A 238 -4.25 -1.19 11.15
N MET A 239 -4.58 -0.47 12.23
CA MET A 239 -3.56 0.06 13.14
C MET A 239 -2.90 -1.03 13.99
N GLN A 240 -3.61 -2.09 14.36
CA GLN A 240 -3.00 -3.26 14.98
C GLN A 240 -1.96 -3.90 14.05
N VAL A 241 -2.33 -4.12 12.79
CA VAL A 241 -1.45 -4.76 11.80
C VAL A 241 -0.25 -3.86 11.47
N ALA A 242 -0.47 -2.55 11.30
CA ALA A 242 0.59 -1.57 11.05
C ALA A 242 1.58 -1.48 12.22
N ALA A 243 1.09 -1.47 13.46
CA ALA A 243 1.93 -1.43 14.67
C ALA A 243 2.78 -2.69 14.79
N ALA A 244 2.18 -3.86 14.62
CA ALA A 244 2.90 -5.14 14.64
C ALA A 244 3.98 -5.20 13.53
N GLY A 245 3.65 -4.74 12.32
CA GLY A 245 4.59 -4.68 11.19
C GLY A 245 5.77 -3.75 11.43
N ALA A 246 5.52 -2.52 11.88
CA ALA A 246 6.56 -1.54 12.16
C ALA A 246 7.53 -2.00 13.28
N THR A 247 6.98 -2.58 14.36
CA THR A 247 7.79 -3.09 15.46
C THR A 247 8.54 -4.37 15.08
N ALA A 248 7.95 -5.25 14.26
CA ALA A 248 8.66 -6.40 13.71
C ALA A 248 9.82 -5.99 12.78
N ALA A 249 9.62 -4.97 11.95
CA ALA A 249 10.67 -4.40 11.11
C ALA A 249 11.82 -3.84 11.97
N LEU A 250 11.50 -3.07 13.01
CA LEU A 250 12.48 -2.56 13.99
C LEU A 250 13.31 -3.68 14.62
N LEU A 251 12.64 -4.69 15.19
CA LEU A 251 13.31 -5.79 15.90
C LEU A 251 14.14 -6.66 14.95
N GLY A 252 13.61 -6.99 13.77
CA GLY A 252 14.32 -7.77 12.76
C GLY A 252 15.54 -7.04 12.21
N ASN A 253 15.41 -5.73 11.96
CA ASN A 253 16.52 -4.90 11.53
C ASN A 253 17.62 -4.78 12.60
N ALA A 254 17.23 -4.50 13.86
CA ALA A 254 18.17 -4.45 14.98
C ALA A 254 18.91 -5.79 15.22
N ALA A 255 18.26 -6.91 14.92
CA ALA A 255 18.88 -8.24 14.98
C ALA A 255 19.82 -8.51 13.79
N ALA A 256 19.53 -7.97 12.61
CA ALA A 256 20.27 -8.21 11.37
C ALA A 256 21.49 -7.29 11.17
N VAL A 257 21.42 -6.06 11.69
CA VAL A 257 22.49 -5.03 11.59
C VAL A 257 22.69 -4.30 12.92
N PRO A 258 23.03 -5.02 14.01
CA PRO A 258 23.17 -4.44 15.34
C PRO A 258 24.22 -3.31 15.41
N GLU A 259 25.19 -3.30 14.50
CA GLU A 259 26.24 -2.29 14.38
C GLU A 259 25.75 -0.93 13.87
N LEU A 260 24.60 -0.87 13.18
CA LEU A 260 23.99 0.39 12.72
C LEU A 260 23.08 1.02 13.78
N TRP A 261 22.98 0.42 14.96
CA TRP A 261 22.16 0.95 16.03
C TRP A 261 22.75 2.28 16.56
N PRO A 262 21.94 3.33 16.74
CA PRO A 262 22.42 4.61 17.26
C PRO A 262 23.06 4.48 18.64
N SER A 263 24.29 4.97 18.79
CA SER A 263 25.09 4.79 20.01
C SER A 263 24.55 5.52 21.25
N ASP A 264 23.77 6.58 21.02
CA ASP A 264 23.15 7.44 22.03
C ASP A 264 21.78 6.92 22.52
N VAL A 265 21.21 5.93 21.84
CA VAL A 265 19.91 5.34 22.21
C VAL A 265 20.14 3.96 22.86
N PRO A 266 19.76 3.76 24.14
CA PRO A 266 19.86 2.46 24.79
C PRO A 266 19.00 1.40 24.08
N ARG A 267 19.63 0.49 23.33
CA ARG A 267 18.95 -0.48 22.46
C ARG A 267 17.91 -1.33 23.17
N GLN A 268 18.32 -2.06 24.20
CA GLN A 268 17.44 -3.03 24.87
C GLN A 268 16.20 -2.39 25.52
N PRO A 269 16.33 -1.29 26.29
CA PRO A 269 15.18 -0.54 26.80
C PRO A 269 14.27 -0.01 25.69
N PHE A 270 14.84 0.52 24.61
CA PHE A 270 14.07 1.08 23.50
C PHE A 270 13.22 0.01 22.81
N LEU A 271 13.84 -1.14 22.49
CA LEU A 271 13.15 -2.27 21.85
C LEU A 271 12.10 -2.90 22.76
N ALA A 272 12.37 -2.99 24.08
CA ALA A 272 11.38 -3.44 25.06
C ALA A 272 10.14 -2.54 25.06
N ARG A 273 10.36 -1.22 25.09
CA ARG A 273 9.28 -0.24 25.13
C ARG A 273 8.43 -0.26 23.86
N ALA A 274 9.05 -0.44 22.70
CA ALA A 274 8.31 -0.59 21.43
C ALA A 274 7.37 -1.81 21.44
N VAL A 275 7.82 -2.94 22.02
CA VAL A 275 7.00 -4.15 22.18
C VAL A 275 5.81 -3.90 23.10
N GLU A 276 6.03 -3.25 24.24
CA GLU A 276 4.96 -2.88 25.18
C GLU A 276 3.92 -1.97 24.54
N LEU A 277 4.36 -0.90 23.86
CA LEU A 277 3.47 0.03 23.16
C LEU A 277 2.68 -0.65 22.03
N THR A 278 3.28 -1.63 21.35
CA THR A 278 2.58 -2.45 20.35
C THR A 278 1.50 -3.33 21.01
N ALA A 279 1.79 -3.88 22.20
CA ALA A 279 0.82 -4.65 22.97
C ALA A 279 -0.36 -3.78 23.45
N ASP A 280 -0.11 -2.51 23.78
CA ASP A 280 -1.15 -1.54 24.13
C ASP A 280 -2.07 -1.25 22.93
N VAL A 281 -1.50 -1.10 21.73
CA VAL A 281 -2.29 -0.94 20.49
C VAL A 281 -3.16 -2.18 20.25
N ALA A 282 -2.59 -3.38 20.31
CA ALA A 282 -3.34 -4.63 20.13
C ALA A 282 -4.47 -4.77 21.16
N SER A 283 -4.17 -4.50 22.43
CA SER A 283 -5.15 -4.56 23.53
C SER A 283 -6.28 -3.55 23.38
N ALA A 284 -6.03 -2.39 22.76
CA ALA A 284 -7.05 -1.40 22.44
C ALA A 284 -7.85 -1.77 21.17
N ALA A 285 -7.22 -2.42 20.19
CA ALA A 285 -7.83 -2.77 18.90
C ALA A 285 -8.80 -3.96 19.01
N VAL A 286 -8.40 -5.03 19.70
CA VAL A 286 -9.15 -6.30 19.76
C VAL A 286 -10.61 -6.14 20.20
N PRO A 287 -10.94 -5.35 21.24
CA PRO A 287 -12.34 -5.14 21.63
C PRO A 287 -13.22 -4.49 20.54
N ILE A 288 -12.60 -3.71 19.64
CA ILE A 288 -13.29 -2.97 18.57
C ILE A 288 -13.55 -3.90 17.37
N HIS A 289 -12.52 -4.56 16.84
CA HIS A 289 -12.68 -5.41 15.64
C HIS A 289 -13.13 -6.85 15.98
N ARG A 290 -12.91 -7.34 17.21
CA ARG A 290 -13.38 -8.63 17.74
C ARG A 290 -12.95 -9.87 16.96
N LEU A 291 -11.85 -9.79 16.22
CA LEU A 291 -11.34 -10.91 15.42
C LEU A 291 -10.41 -11.81 16.23
N ASP A 292 -10.73 -12.05 17.50
CA ASP A 292 -9.91 -12.90 18.36
C ASP A 292 -9.98 -14.36 17.92
N THR A 293 -8.81 -14.95 17.67
CA THR A 293 -8.68 -16.30 17.14
C THR A 293 -8.25 -17.24 18.25
N ALA A 294 -9.14 -18.14 18.66
CA ALA A 294 -8.82 -19.15 19.68
C ALA A 294 -7.89 -20.27 19.16
N ARG A 295 -7.74 -20.43 17.84
CA ARG A 295 -6.93 -21.49 17.21
C ARG A 295 -6.27 -21.00 15.93
N ARG A 296 -4.97 -21.27 15.77
CA ARG A 296 -4.33 -21.13 14.46
C ARG A 296 -4.86 -22.23 13.52
N PRO A 297 -5.27 -21.90 12.28
CA PRO A 297 -5.78 -22.89 11.35
C PRO A 297 -4.72 -23.96 11.06
N LEU A 298 -5.16 -25.20 10.82
CA LEU A 298 -4.26 -26.27 10.41
C LEU A 298 -3.59 -25.87 9.09
N PRO A 299 -2.26 -26.04 8.93
CA PRO A 299 -1.60 -25.80 7.67
C PRO A 299 -2.30 -26.65 6.61
N GLN A 300 -2.95 -26.01 5.65
CA GLN A 300 -3.27 -26.71 4.42
C GLN A 300 -1.92 -27.01 3.78
N GLY A 301 -1.61 -28.28 3.57
CA GLY A 301 -0.41 -28.71 2.85
C GLY A 301 -0.47 -28.21 1.41
N LYS A 302 -0.21 -26.92 1.21
CA LYS A 302 0.09 -26.39 -0.11
C LYS A 302 1.46 -26.94 -0.47
N LYS A 303 1.58 -27.50 -1.68
CA LYS A 303 2.91 -27.78 -2.25
C LYS A 303 3.73 -26.52 -2.07
N LYS A 304 4.92 -26.62 -1.46
CA LYS A 304 5.91 -25.55 -1.56
C LYS A 304 5.98 -25.18 -3.03
N ASN A 305 5.61 -23.94 -3.37
CA ASN A 305 5.85 -23.47 -4.71
C ASN A 305 7.35 -23.65 -4.95
N SER A 306 7.70 -24.18 -6.12
CA SER A 306 9.11 -24.23 -6.50
C SER A 306 9.67 -22.81 -6.37
N PRO A 307 10.86 -22.62 -5.78
CA PRO A 307 11.45 -21.30 -5.70
C PRO A 307 11.39 -20.66 -7.07
N GLN A 308 10.87 -19.44 -7.13
CA GLN A 308 10.69 -18.72 -8.38
C GLN A 308 12.07 -18.68 -9.04
N ARG A 309 12.20 -19.33 -10.20
CA ARG A 309 13.47 -19.36 -10.92
C ARG A 309 13.82 -17.92 -11.24
N ARG A 310 15.03 -17.49 -10.85
CA ARG A 310 15.63 -16.25 -11.35
C ARG A 310 15.42 -16.15 -12.84
N THR A 311 15.02 -14.98 -13.30
CA THR A 311 14.90 -14.72 -14.73
C THR A 311 16.23 -15.07 -15.39
N ALA A 312 16.23 -16.02 -16.33
CA ALA A 312 17.44 -16.70 -16.76
C ALA A 312 18.47 -15.78 -17.47
N LEU A 313 18.08 -14.57 -17.85
CA LEU A 313 18.94 -13.59 -18.53
C LEU A 313 18.79 -12.21 -17.89
N LEU A 314 19.89 -11.72 -17.32
CA LEU A 314 20.04 -10.35 -16.84
C LEU A 314 20.19 -9.39 -18.03
N ARG A 315 19.39 -8.34 -18.10
CA ARG A 315 19.53 -7.28 -19.10
C ARG A 315 20.71 -6.38 -18.73
N PRO A 316 21.58 -5.99 -19.69
CA PRO A 316 22.72 -5.12 -19.40
C PRO A 316 22.31 -3.82 -18.69
N SER A 317 21.20 -3.20 -19.10
CA SER A 317 20.68 -1.96 -18.50
C SER A 317 20.25 -2.09 -17.04
N ALA A 318 20.12 -3.31 -16.51
CA ALA A 318 19.81 -3.53 -15.09
C ALA A 318 21.05 -3.33 -14.18
N VAL A 319 22.25 -3.30 -14.76
CA VAL A 319 23.50 -2.94 -14.09
C VAL A 319 23.92 -1.57 -14.62
N LEU A 320 24.06 -0.59 -13.74
CA LEU A 320 24.40 0.77 -14.14
C LEU A 320 25.89 1.01 -13.98
N GLY A 321 26.51 1.71 -14.91
CA GLY A 321 27.83 2.28 -14.69
C GLY A 321 27.75 3.44 -13.70
N THR A 322 28.82 3.69 -12.94
CA THR A 322 28.95 4.92 -12.14
C THR A 322 28.84 6.16 -13.03
N ASP A 323 29.35 6.09 -14.27
CA ASP A 323 29.24 7.16 -15.27
C ASP A 323 27.82 7.33 -15.84
N ASP A 324 26.93 6.34 -15.67
CA ASP A 324 25.52 6.40 -16.11
C ASP A 324 24.61 7.08 -15.06
N LEU A 325 25.13 7.36 -13.87
CA LEU A 325 24.35 7.96 -12.78
C LEU A 325 23.98 9.40 -13.12
N MET A 326 22.67 9.65 -13.13
CA MET A 326 22.11 10.96 -13.45
C MET A 326 21.85 11.77 -12.17
N PRO A 327 22.19 13.08 -12.16
CA PRO A 327 22.03 13.91 -10.98
C PRO A 327 20.55 14.23 -10.67
N ASP A 328 20.24 14.48 -9.40
CA ASP A 328 18.90 14.91 -8.94
C ASP A 328 18.67 16.41 -9.22
N ILE A 329 18.46 16.75 -10.49
CA ILE A 329 18.22 18.13 -10.96
C ILE A 329 16.79 18.40 -11.43
N LEU A 330 15.95 17.37 -11.49
CA LEU A 330 14.57 17.50 -11.98
C LEU A 330 13.68 18.25 -10.99
N SER A 331 12.77 19.06 -11.52
CA SER A 331 11.76 19.79 -10.75
C SER A 331 10.35 19.28 -11.07
N ILE A 332 9.53 19.17 -10.03
CA ILE A 332 8.13 18.78 -10.08
C ILE A 332 7.18 19.98 -10.17
N ASP A 333 7.67 21.23 -10.08
CA ASP A 333 6.84 22.43 -9.90
C ASP A 333 5.78 22.60 -10.99
N ARG A 334 6.15 22.31 -12.25
CA ARG A 334 5.23 22.41 -13.39
C ARG A 334 4.15 21.33 -13.37
N VAL A 335 4.48 20.16 -12.85
CA VAL A 335 3.58 19.02 -12.68
C VAL A 335 2.63 19.29 -11.53
N ALA A 336 3.15 19.68 -10.37
CA ALA A 336 2.38 20.08 -9.19
C ALA A 336 1.36 21.17 -9.52
N LYS A 337 1.79 22.26 -10.17
CA LYS A 337 0.89 23.34 -10.61
C LYS A 337 -0.21 22.86 -11.56
N ALA A 338 0.08 21.87 -12.41
CA ALA A 338 -0.91 21.26 -13.30
C ALA A 338 -1.93 20.43 -12.51
N ALA A 339 -1.43 19.58 -11.61
CA ALA A 339 -2.22 18.71 -10.75
C ALA A 339 -3.13 19.51 -9.82
N GLU A 340 -2.67 20.64 -9.26
CA GLU A 340 -3.51 21.57 -8.50
C GLU A 340 -4.61 22.21 -9.36
N GLY A 341 -4.30 22.54 -10.62
CA GLY A 341 -5.30 23.01 -11.58
C GLY A 341 -6.37 21.96 -11.85
N TYR A 342 -5.96 20.70 -11.99
CA TYR A 342 -6.85 19.56 -12.10
C TYR A 342 -7.69 19.35 -10.83
N HIS A 343 -7.10 19.42 -9.64
CA HIS A 343 -7.80 19.28 -8.36
C HIS A 343 -8.84 20.38 -8.11
N ARG A 344 -8.59 21.61 -8.58
CA ARG A 344 -9.61 22.66 -8.58
C ARG A 344 -10.77 22.31 -9.53
N LEU A 345 -10.47 21.73 -10.69
CA LEU A 345 -11.47 21.31 -11.65
C LEU A 345 -12.35 20.17 -11.10
N THR A 346 -11.81 19.22 -10.34
CA THR A 346 -12.59 18.13 -9.75
C THR A 346 -13.64 18.60 -8.74
N ARG A 347 -13.50 19.83 -8.23
CA ARG A 347 -14.47 20.45 -7.31
C ARG A 347 -15.51 21.31 -8.03
N SER A 348 -15.46 21.40 -9.37
CA SER A 348 -16.36 22.26 -10.15
C SER A 348 -17.76 21.68 -10.36
N LEU A 349 -17.93 20.37 -10.16
CA LEU A 349 -19.23 19.71 -10.19
C LEU A 349 -19.29 18.72 -9.02
N MET A 350 -20.29 18.91 -8.14
CA MET A 350 -20.57 17.99 -7.04
C MET A 350 -21.90 17.30 -7.31
N ILE A 351 -21.83 16.01 -7.64
CA ILE A 351 -23.03 15.18 -7.75
C ILE A 351 -23.52 14.83 -6.36
N ARG A 352 -24.79 15.14 -6.08
CA ARG A 352 -25.54 14.62 -4.95
C ARG A 352 -26.32 13.40 -5.43
N PRO A 353 -25.87 12.17 -5.11
CA PRO A 353 -26.43 10.96 -5.70
C PRO A 353 -27.94 10.80 -5.55
N TRP A 354 -28.47 11.26 -4.42
CA TRP A 354 -29.88 11.17 -4.05
C TRP A 354 -30.79 12.12 -4.84
N ASP A 355 -30.24 13.15 -5.49
CA ASP A 355 -31.01 14.07 -6.31
C ASP A 355 -31.47 13.41 -7.64
N TYR A 356 -30.89 12.25 -8.00
CA TYR A 356 -31.10 11.56 -9.27
C TYR A 356 -31.76 10.17 -9.12
N GLY A 357 -32.30 9.87 -7.94
CA GLY A 357 -32.99 8.61 -7.63
C GLY A 357 -32.28 7.79 -6.56
N GLU A 358 -32.33 6.46 -6.68
CA GLU A 358 -31.66 5.52 -5.76
C GLU A 358 -30.31 5.08 -6.34
N PRO A 359 -29.18 5.68 -5.90
CA PRO A 359 -27.87 5.36 -6.44
C PRO A 359 -27.39 3.99 -5.97
N THR A 360 -26.69 3.25 -6.85
CA THR A 360 -26.04 2.00 -6.42
C THR A 360 -24.90 2.31 -5.44
N LEU A 361 -24.80 1.50 -4.37
CA LEU A 361 -23.74 1.64 -3.37
C LEU A 361 -22.33 1.61 -3.99
N HIS A 362 -22.11 0.77 -5.00
CA HIS A 362 -20.81 0.69 -5.65
C HIS A 362 -20.44 2.01 -6.33
N ALA A 363 -21.37 2.62 -7.08
CA ALA A 363 -21.11 3.91 -7.73
C ALA A 363 -20.81 5.01 -6.71
N MET A 364 -21.54 5.04 -5.58
CA MET A 364 -21.27 5.98 -4.49
C MET A 364 -19.87 5.76 -3.87
N LEU A 365 -19.52 4.50 -3.60
CA LEU A 365 -18.22 4.13 -3.06
C LEU A 365 -17.07 4.49 -3.99
N ALA A 366 -17.21 4.22 -5.29
CA ALA A 366 -16.21 4.56 -6.29
C ALA A 366 -16.06 6.09 -6.40
N TYR A 367 -17.16 6.83 -6.50
CA TYR A 367 -17.14 8.29 -6.61
C TYR A 367 -16.55 8.96 -5.36
N GLY A 368 -17.03 8.61 -4.17
CA GLY A 368 -16.52 9.14 -2.90
C GLY A 368 -15.08 8.73 -2.63
N GLY A 369 -14.74 7.45 -2.88
CA GLY A 369 -13.39 6.94 -2.76
C GLY A 369 -12.40 7.58 -3.74
N GLY A 370 -12.84 7.91 -4.96
CA GLY A 370 -12.05 8.64 -5.94
C GLY A 370 -11.69 10.04 -5.46
N HIS A 371 -12.66 10.79 -4.92
CA HIS A 371 -12.41 12.10 -4.30
C HIS A 371 -11.52 12.01 -3.08
N SER A 372 -11.75 11.03 -2.22
CA SER A 372 -11.00 10.80 -0.99
C SER A 372 -9.53 10.43 -1.24
N ASN A 373 -9.27 9.51 -2.17
CA ASN A 373 -7.90 9.14 -2.54
C ASN A 373 -7.21 10.28 -3.29
N LEU A 374 -7.91 11.04 -4.14
CA LEU A 374 -7.34 12.23 -4.76
C LEU A 374 -7.00 13.29 -3.70
N ALA A 375 -7.86 13.49 -2.70
CA ALA A 375 -7.56 14.37 -1.57
C ALA A 375 -6.35 13.88 -0.78
N ALA A 376 -6.20 12.56 -0.57
CA ALA A 376 -5.02 11.98 0.06
C ALA A 376 -3.74 12.34 -0.73
N VAL A 377 -3.75 12.21 -2.06
CA VAL A 377 -2.62 12.65 -2.91
C VAL A 377 -2.37 14.15 -2.74
N MET A 378 -3.38 14.97 -3.03
CA MET A 378 -3.19 16.41 -3.15
C MET A 378 -2.92 17.11 -1.82
N ASN A 379 -3.26 16.50 -0.69
CA ASN A 379 -2.98 17.04 0.64
C ASN A 379 -1.64 16.56 1.22
N THR A 380 -0.94 15.60 0.59
CA THR A 380 0.26 14.98 1.17
C THR A 380 1.48 14.98 0.26
N TYR A 381 1.32 15.20 -1.05
CA TYR A 381 2.41 15.08 -2.03
C TYR A 381 3.60 16.01 -1.77
N ASP A 382 3.36 17.19 -1.20
CA ASP A 382 4.38 18.22 -0.88
C ASP A 382 4.65 18.35 0.62
N GLN A 383 3.99 17.54 1.45
CA GLN A 383 4.12 17.61 2.90
C GLN A 383 5.35 16.82 3.36
N PRO A 384 6.25 17.42 4.15
CA PRO A 384 7.46 16.76 4.63
C PRO A 384 7.14 15.42 5.30
N GLY A 385 7.74 14.34 4.80
CA GLY A 385 7.58 13.00 5.34
C GLY A 385 6.26 12.30 5.02
N ALA A 386 5.31 12.94 4.35
CA ALA A 386 4.00 12.37 4.03
C ALA A 386 3.86 11.91 2.56
N GLY A 387 4.84 12.21 1.70
CA GLY A 387 4.76 11.95 0.25
C GLY A 387 4.44 10.49 -0.10
N VAL A 388 4.86 9.51 0.72
CA VAL A 388 4.52 8.09 0.51
C VAL A 388 3.01 7.83 0.49
N ILE A 389 2.20 8.60 1.25
CA ILE A 389 0.72 8.50 1.22
C ILE A 389 0.21 8.71 -0.21
N ALA A 390 0.75 9.72 -0.90
CA ALA A 390 0.37 10.02 -2.27
C ALA A 390 0.63 8.84 -3.22
N VAL A 391 1.74 8.12 -3.06
CA VAL A 391 2.08 6.96 -3.90
C VAL A 391 1.06 5.83 -3.72
N PHE A 392 0.74 5.48 -2.47
CA PHE A 392 -0.28 4.46 -2.19
C PHE A 392 -1.65 4.86 -2.75
N ALA A 393 -2.06 6.12 -2.53
CA ALA A 393 -3.35 6.62 -3.01
C ALA A 393 -3.41 6.67 -4.55
N ALA A 394 -2.34 7.08 -5.23
CA ALA A 394 -2.25 7.11 -6.67
C ALA A 394 -2.30 5.71 -7.30
N ARG A 395 -1.60 4.73 -6.70
CA ARG A 395 -1.72 3.32 -7.11
C ARG A 395 -3.15 2.82 -6.98
N MET A 396 -3.83 3.12 -5.87
CA MET A 396 -5.22 2.70 -5.66
C MET A 396 -6.19 3.35 -6.66
N LEU A 397 -5.99 4.64 -6.97
CA LEU A 397 -6.75 5.33 -8.01
C LEU A 397 -6.55 4.68 -9.39
N LEU A 398 -5.31 4.34 -9.73
CA LEU A 398 -4.99 3.70 -11.01
C LEU A 398 -5.63 2.31 -11.11
N GLU A 399 -5.52 1.50 -10.05
CA GLU A 399 -6.14 0.17 -10.00
C GLU A 399 -7.66 0.24 -10.19
N GLU A 400 -8.32 1.16 -9.50
CA GLU A 400 -9.78 1.29 -9.56
C GLU A 400 -10.28 1.93 -10.85
N ALA A 401 -9.52 2.84 -11.43
CA ALA A 401 -9.80 3.35 -12.77
C ALA A 401 -9.78 2.21 -13.79
N ALA A 402 -8.76 1.34 -13.74
CA ALA A 402 -8.66 0.19 -14.65
C ALA A 402 -9.85 -0.77 -14.51
N ARG A 403 -10.25 -1.10 -13.27
CA ARG A 403 -11.44 -1.96 -13.03
C ARG A 403 -12.74 -1.29 -13.46
N MET A 404 -12.88 0.01 -13.23
CA MET A 404 -14.09 0.76 -13.58
C MET A 404 -14.24 0.91 -15.09
N VAL A 405 -13.17 1.26 -15.80
CA VAL A 405 -13.13 1.35 -17.26
C VAL A 405 -13.40 -0.03 -17.87
N TRP A 406 -12.74 -1.09 -17.39
CA TRP A 406 -13.03 -2.45 -17.85
C TRP A 406 -14.51 -2.81 -17.66
N ARG A 407 -15.12 -2.47 -16.51
CA ARG A 407 -16.51 -2.83 -16.26
C ARG A 407 -17.51 -2.11 -17.17
N TYR A 408 -17.30 -0.81 -17.42
CA TYR A 408 -18.29 0.04 -18.10
C TYR A 408 -17.99 0.33 -19.57
N SER A 409 -16.80 -0.01 -20.07
CA SER A 409 -16.44 0.21 -21.49
C SER A 409 -16.87 -0.98 -22.34
N THR A 410 -18.18 -1.30 -22.32
CA THR A 410 -18.82 -2.35 -23.13
C THR A 410 -19.58 -1.79 -24.34
N GLY A 411 -19.54 -0.47 -24.53
CA GLY A 411 -20.33 0.20 -25.57
C GLY A 411 -21.84 0.11 -25.30
N ALA A 412 -22.64 -0.06 -26.36
CA ALA A 412 -24.10 -0.19 -26.27
C ALA A 412 -24.57 -1.64 -25.98
N ILE A 413 -23.66 -2.56 -25.69
CA ILE A 413 -23.96 -3.98 -25.49
C ILE A 413 -24.31 -4.20 -24.01
N GLN A 414 -25.61 -4.19 -23.71
CA GLN A 414 -26.13 -4.37 -22.35
C GLN A 414 -25.76 -5.74 -21.75
N GLU A 415 -25.82 -6.82 -22.54
CA GLU A 415 -25.49 -8.17 -22.08
C GLU A 415 -24.04 -8.26 -21.59
N GLU A 416 -23.09 -7.65 -22.31
CA GLU A 416 -21.68 -7.64 -21.92
C GLU A 416 -21.44 -6.85 -20.63
N PHE A 417 -22.17 -5.75 -20.44
CA PHE A 417 -22.14 -5.00 -19.18
C PHE A 417 -22.62 -5.87 -18.00
N GLU A 418 -23.75 -6.55 -18.17
CA GLU A 418 -24.33 -7.42 -17.14
C GLU A 418 -23.39 -8.59 -16.79
N GLU A 419 -22.75 -9.20 -17.79
CA GLU A 419 -21.74 -10.24 -17.58
C GLU A 419 -20.53 -9.73 -16.78
N ARG A 420 -19.93 -8.60 -17.19
CA ARG A 420 -18.78 -8.01 -16.48
C ARG A 420 -19.16 -7.57 -15.07
N ALA A 421 -20.35 -7.01 -14.88
CA ALA A 421 -20.87 -6.63 -13.56
C ALA A 421 -21.03 -7.85 -12.65
N LYS A 422 -21.66 -8.93 -13.16
CA LYS A 422 -21.79 -10.19 -12.42
C LYS A 422 -20.43 -10.77 -12.05
N GLN A 423 -19.50 -10.81 -12.99
CA GLN A 423 -18.14 -11.29 -12.79
C GLN A 423 -17.40 -10.51 -11.69
N TYR A 424 -17.52 -9.18 -11.71
CA TYR A 424 -16.93 -8.29 -10.70
C TYR A 424 -17.49 -8.58 -9.30
N PHE A 425 -18.82 -8.60 -9.14
CA PHE A 425 -19.42 -8.81 -7.82
C PHE A 425 -19.26 -10.24 -7.30
N ASP A 426 -19.26 -11.25 -8.18
CA ASP A 426 -18.97 -12.64 -7.80
C ASP A 426 -17.56 -12.80 -7.23
N GLU A 427 -16.56 -12.11 -7.79
CA GLU A 427 -15.18 -12.13 -7.29
C GLU A 427 -15.12 -11.65 -5.82
N PHE A 428 -15.77 -10.51 -5.51
CA PHE A 428 -15.73 -9.96 -4.15
C PHE A 428 -16.60 -10.75 -3.17
N ARG A 429 -17.73 -11.30 -3.60
CA ARG A 429 -18.53 -12.22 -2.78
C ARG A 429 -17.78 -13.49 -2.45
N ALA A 430 -17.10 -14.07 -3.44
CA ALA A 430 -16.27 -15.26 -3.24
C ALA A 430 -15.13 -15.00 -2.26
N ARG A 431 -14.45 -13.84 -2.37
CA ARG A 431 -13.42 -13.40 -1.41
C ARG A 431 -13.98 -13.24 -0.01
N GLN A 432 -15.08 -12.49 0.16
CA GLN A 432 -15.74 -12.29 1.45
C GLN A 432 -16.14 -13.63 2.10
N LYS A 433 -16.80 -14.52 1.35
CA LYS A 433 -17.20 -15.85 1.84
C LYS A 433 -15.97 -16.66 2.29
N LYS A 434 -14.92 -16.69 1.46
CA LYS A 434 -13.67 -17.39 1.80
C LYS A 434 -13.04 -16.86 3.08
N THR A 435 -12.98 -15.54 3.26
CA THR A 435 -12.43 -14.92 4.48
C THR A 435 -13.26 -15.27 5.70
N ILE A 436 -14.59 -15.20 5.62
CA ILE A 436 -15.49 -15.59 6.73
C ILE A 436 -15.27 -17.06 7.10
N ASP A 437 -15.21 -17.96 6.12
CA ASP A 437 -15.00 -19.39 6.37
C ASP A 437 -13.63 -19.66 7.00
N THR A 438 -12.59 -18.92 6.59
CA THR A 438 -11.24 -19.03 7.17
C THR A 438 -11.18 -18.49 8.61
N LEU A 439 -11.81 -17.35 8.88
CA LEU A 439 -11.90 -16.78 10.23
C LEU A 439 -12.62 -17.75 11.18
N ARG A 440 -13.75 -18.32 10.75
CA ARG A 440 -14.51 -19.32 11.51
C ARG A 440 -13.70 -20.59 11.75
N GLY A 441 -12.99 -21.08 10.73
CA GLY A 441 -12.08 -22.22 10.86
C GLY A 441 -10.94 -21.98 11.86
N SER A 442 -10.60 -20.71 12.10
CA SER A 442 -9.57 -20.25 13.04
C SER A 442 -10.13 -19.89 14.43
N GLY A 443 -11.40 -20.23 14.70
CA GLY A 443 -12.01 -20.06 16.01
C GLY A 443 -12.66 -18.69 16.28
N VAL A 444 -12.74 -17.80 15.30
CA VAL A 444 -13.53 -16.56 15.43
C VAL A 444 -15.02 -16.89 15.44
N PRO A 445 -15.83 -16.36 16.37
CA PRO A 445 -17.28 -16.56 16.36
C PRO A 445 -17.90 -16.14 15.03
N LYS A 446 -18.86 -16.93 14.54
CA LYS A 446 -19.54 -16.64 13.25
C LYS A 446 -20.12 -15.22 13.21
N ALA A 447 -20.70 -14.76 14.32
CA ALA A 447 -21.26 -13.42 14.43
C ALA A 447 -20.20 -12.34 14.19
N ASP A 448 -19.03 -12.45 14.82
CA ASP A 448 -17.94 -11.47 14.66
C ASP A 448 -17.30 -11.54 13.26
N ALA A 449 -17.07 -12.75 12.73
CA ALA A 449 -16.56 -12.95 11.39
C ALA A 449 -17.49 -12.37 10.30
N GLN A 450 -18.81 -12.39 10.53
CA GLN A 450 -19.79 -11.76 9.63
C GLN A 450 -19.90 -10.25 9.87
N ARG A 451 -19.81 -9.81 11.13
CA ARG A 451 -19.94 -8.41 11.56
C ARG A 451 -18.94 -7.49 10.87
N ILE A 452 -17.68 -7.91 10.71
CA ILE A 452 -16.65 -7.07 10.06
C ILE A 452 -17.02 -6.71 8.61
N PHE A 453 -17.82 -7.54 7.94
CA PHE A 453 -18.33 -7.26 6.59
C PHE A 453 -19.77 -6.75 6.58
N ALA A 454 -20.41 -6.62 7.74
CA ALA A 454 -21.77 -6.11 7.84
C ALA A 454 -21.79 -4.66 7.36
N ARG A 455 -22.85 -4.29 6.65
CA ARG A 455 -23.10 -2.94 6.19
C ARG A 455 -24.07 -2.25 7.15
N PRO A 456 -24.05 -0.91 7.22
CA PRO A 456 -25.10 -0.16 7.90
C PRO A 456 -26.50 -0.57 7.44
N SER A 457 -27.44 -0.63 8.37
CA SER A 457 -28.82 -1.07 8.12
C SER A 457 -29.61 -0.15 7.18
N ASN A 458 -29.16 1.10 7.02
CA ASN A 458 -29.76 2.08 6.14
C ASN A 458 -29.29 1.99 4.68
N ILE A 459 -28.34 1.11 4.36
CA ILE A 459 -27.89 0.87 2.99
C ILE A 459 -28.70 -0.27 2.38
N ARG A 460 -29.56 0.07 1.41
CA ARG A 460 -30.28 -0.90 0.58
C ARG A 460 -29.40 -1.35 -0.59
N ILE A 461 -29.50 -2.63 -0.95
CA ILE A 461 -28.77 -3.22 -2.08
C ILE A 461 -29.80 -3.58 -3.15
N ASP A 462 -29.76 -2.91 -4.30
CA ASP A 462 -30.65 -3.24 -5.43
C ASP A 462 -30.14 -4.36 -6.33
N THR A 463 -28.90 -4.80 -6.16
CA THR A 463 -28.52 -6.12 -6.68
C THR A 463 -28.95 -7.16 -5.67
N PRO A 464 -29.98 -7.98 -5.96
CA PRO A 464 -30.41 -9.02 -5.05
C PRO A 464 -29.24 -9.95 -4.77
N ILE A 465 -29.41 -10.76 -3.74
CA ILE A 465 -28.50 -11.81 -3.31
C ILE A 465 -28.42 -12.87 -4.43
N ASP A 466 -27.75 -12.55 -5.53
CA ASP A 466 -27.41 -13.50 -6.56
C ASP A 466 -26.50 -14.55 -5.91
N GLU A 467 -26.81 -15.82 -6.08
CA GLU A 467 -25.88 -16.86 -5.66
C GLU A 467 -24.57 -16.72 -6.46
N ILE A 468 -23.43 -16.98 -5.81
CA ILE A 468 -22.13 -17.01 -6.49
C ILE A 468 -22.22 -18.07 -7.59
N ALA A 469 -21.92 -17.70 -8.84
CA ALA A 469 -22.03 -18.63 -9.96
C ALA A 469 -21.12 -19.86 -9.77
N LYS A 470 -21.66 -21.06 -10.02
CA LYS A 470 -20.93 -22.35 -9.86
C LYS A 470 -19.66 -22.44 -10.71
N ASN A 471 -19.61 -21.72 -11.85
CA ASN A 471 -18.46 -21.64 -12.76
C ASN A 471 -17.97 -20.18 -12.91
N ARG A 472 -17.83 -19.45 -11.80
CA ARG A 472 -17.31 -18.06 -11.78
C ARG A 472 -16.03 -17.94 -12.62
N LYS A 473 -16.04 -17.01 -13.58
CA LYS A 473 -14.84 -16.56 -14.29
C LYS A 473 -14.11 -15.52 -13.44
N PRO A 474 -12.80 -15.64 -13.17
CA PRO A 474 -12.06 -14.60 -12.47
C PRO A 474 -12.01 -13.32 -13.31
N ILE A 475 -12.05 -12.15 -12.69
CA ILE A 475 -11.80 -10.88 -13.41
C ILE A 475 -10.39 -10.90 -14.06
N PRO A 476 -10.17 -10.18 -15.17
CA PRO A 476 -8.84 -10.04 -15.78
C PRO A 476 -7.78 -9.58 -14.78
N LYS A 477 -6.51 -9.84 -15.10
CA LYS A 477 -5.40 -9.33 -14.26
C LYS A 477 -5.31 -7.81 -14.38
N ILE A 478 -4.78 -7.16 -13.35
CA ILE A 478 -4.70 -5.69 -13.35
C ILE A 478 -3.86 -5.15 -14.50
N GLY A 479 -2.73 -5.78 -14.85
CA GLY A 479 -1.90 -5.41 -16.01
C GLY A 479 -2.67 -5.42 -17.33
N GLU A 480 -3.50 -6.45 -17.56
CA GLU A 480 -4.37 -6.54 -18.74
C GLU A 480 -5.39 -5.39 -18.79
N MET A 481 -5.97 -5.03 -17.65
CA MET A 481 -6.89 -3.89 -17.55
C MET A 481 -6.19 -2.54 -17.73
N LEU A 482 -4.95 -2.41 -17.24
CA LEU A 482 -4.15 -1.18 -17.37
C LEU A 482 -3.71 -0.96 -18.82
N LYS A 483 -3.31 -2.02 -19.52
CA LYS A 483 -3.04 -1.97 -20.96
C LYS A 483 -4.28 -1.53 -21.75
N ALA A 484 -5.46 -2.01 -21.37
CA ALA A 484 -6.72 -1.56 -21.97
C ALA A 484 -7.01 -0.08 -21.66
N LEU A 485 -6.76 0.37 -20.43
CA LEU A 485 -6.88 1.78 -20.02
C LEU A 485 -5.92 2.68 -20.82
N GLY A 486 -4.73 2.19 -21.13
CA GLY A 486 -3.68 2.89 -21.87
C GLY A 486 -3.92 3.04 -23.37
N THR A 487 -4.96 2.42 -23.94
CA THR A 487 -5.20 2.38 -25.40
C THR A 487 -5.31 3.74 -26.09
N ASN A 488 -5.60 4.81 -25.35
CA ASN A 488 -5.68 6.17 -25.87
C ASN A 488 -4.35 6.94 -25.86
N PHE A 489 -3.27 6.32 -25.38
CA PHE A 489 -1.93 6.91 -25.34
C PHE A 489 -1.05 6.36 -26.48
N PRO A 490 -0.01 7.11 -26.90
CA PRO A 490 0.96 6.64 -27.88
C PRO A 490 1.60 5.29 -27.52
N GLU A 491 1.92 5.08 -26.25
CA GLU A 491 2.51 3.83 -25.74
C GLU A 491 1.57 3.13 -24.73
N PRO A 492 0.56 2.36 -25.17
CA PRO A 492 -0.49 1.84 -24.27
C PRO A 492 -0.01 1.02 -23.06
N GLY A 493 1.20 0.48 -23.13
CA GLY A 493 1.83 -0.29 -22.07
C GLY A 493 2.35 0.52 -20.88
N TRP A 494 2.51 1.85 -21.02
CA TRP A 494 3.17 2.67 -20.00
C TRP A 494 2.44 2.66 -18.64
N LEU A 495 1.11 2.50 -18.62
CA LEU A 495 0.33 2.42 -17.38
C LEU A 495 0.59 1.13 -16.59
N GLU A 496 0.96 0.04 -17.28
CA GLU A 496 1.38 -1.20 -16.62
C GLU A 496 2.76 -1.03 -15.96
N VAL A 497 3.68 -0.34 -16.64
CA VAL A 497 4.98 0.04 -16.09
C VAL A 497 4.82 0.99 -14.90
N ALA A 498 3.98 2.02 -15.04
CA ALA A 498 3.67 2.96 -13.98
C ALA A 498 3.14 2.26 -12.72
N TYR A 499 2.21 1.31 -12.90
CA TYR A 499 1.72 0.49 -11.80
C TYR A 499 2.83 -0.32 -11.10
N SER A 500 3.76 -0.90 -11.87
CA SER A 500 4.91 -1.62 -11.32
C SER A 500 5.87 -0.71 -10.54
N LEU A 501 6.12 0.50 -11.04
CA LEU A 501 6.98 1.49 -10.40
C LEU A 501 6.39 2.02 -9.08
N LEU A 502 5.09 2.38 -9.07
CA LEU A 502 4.39 2.74 -7.83
C LEU A 502 4.40 1.56 -6.84
N SER A 503 4.32 0.34 -7.37
CA SER A 503 4.32 -0.88 -6.55
C SER A 503 5.60 -1.03 -5.75
N GLN A 504 6.75 -0.56 -6.25
CA GLN A 504 8.04 -0.60 -5.56
C GLN A 504 7.97 0.00 -4.15
N ILE A 505 7.45 1.24 -4.02
CA ILE A 505 7.27 1.88 -2.71
C ILE A 505 6.21 1.15 -1.88
N THR A 506 5.09 0.77 -2.49
CA THR A 506 4.00 0.16 -1.73
C THR A 506 4.33 -1.24 -1.20
N HIS A 507 5.30 -1.93 -1.79
CA HIS A 507 5.84 -3.20 -1.28
C HIS A 507 7.17 -3.04 -0.53
N SER A 508 7.64 -1.79 -0.31
CA SER A 508 8.90 -1.48 0.36
C SER A 508 10.11 -2.20 -0.21
N THR A 509 10.13 -2.34 -1.53
CA THR A 509 11.25 -2.95 -2.24
C THR A 509 12.53 -2.11 -2.11
N PRO A 510 13.73 -2.69 -2.31
CA PRO A 510 14.96 -1.90 -2.41
C PRO A 510 14.87 -0.70 -3.36
N ILE A 511 14.36 -0.88 -4.59
CA ILE A 511 14.15 0.28 -5.50
C ILE A 511 13.20 1.30 -4.87
N GLY A 512 12.09 0.84 -4.29
CA GLY A 512 11.11 1.70 -3.62
C GLY A 512 11.74 2.53 -2.51
N GLN A 513 12.54 1.92 -1.64
CA GLN A 513 13.24 2.58 -0.54
C GLN A 513 14.21 3.65 -1.05
N LEU A 514 14.97 3.37 -2.11
CA LEU A 514 15.87 4.36 -2.74
C LEU A 514 15.10 5.58 -3.25
N HIS A 515 13.87 5.39 -3.77
CA HIS A 515 13.00 6.49 -4.21
C HIS A 515 12.32 7.28 -3.08
N THR A 516 12.50 6.89 -1.81
CA THR A 516 12.00 7.63 -0.63
C THR A 516 13.05 8.52 0.05
N VAL A 517 14.24 8.60 -0.56
CA VAL A 517 15.34 9.44 -0.09
C VAL A 517 15.85 10.27 -1.26
N ARG A 518 16.26 11.51 -1.00
CA ARG A 518 16.93 12.36 -1.98
C ARG A 518 18.30 12.80 -1.52
N PHE A 519 19.17 13.06 -2.48
CA PHE A 519 20.47 13.70 -2.25
C PHE A 519 20.56 14.97 -3.09
N ARG A 520 20.51 16.12 -2.44
CA ARG A 520 20.52 17.44 -3.11
C ARG A 520 21.53 18.35 -2.46
N ASN A 521 22.36 19.01 -3.27
CA ASN A 521 23.35 19.99 -2.79
C ASN A 521 24.27 19.43 -1.67
N GLY A 522 24.61 18.14 -1.73
CA GLY A 522 25.44 17.48 -0.71
C GLY A 522 24.70 17.03 0.55
N ILE A 523 23.38 17.17 0.60
CA ILE A 523 22.55 16.90 1.79
C ILE A 523 21.57 15.76 1.49
N TRP A 524 21.44 14.86 2.46
CA TRP A 524 20.44 13.81 2.47
C TRP A 524 19.11 14.33 2.99
N HIS A 525 18.06 14.11 2.21
CA HIS A 525 16.68 14.41 2.56
C HIS A 525 15.92 13.09 2.66
N GLY A 526 15.76 12.62 3.89
CA GLY A 526 14.96 11.43 4.18
C GLY A 526 13.48 11.68 4.02
N ASN A 527 12.73 10.62 3.70
CA ASN A 527 11.27 10.65 3.61
C ASN A 527 10.75 11.60 2.51
N GLU A 528 11.58 11.94 1.53
CA GLU A 528 11.26 12.79 0.38
C GLU A 528 11.31 11.94 -0.89
N LEU A 529 10.24 11.97 -1.69
CA LEU A 529 10.18 11.20 -2.92
C LEU A 529 11.10 11.81 -3.98
N SER A 530 11.79 10.94 -4.72
CA SER A 530 12.48 11.36 -5.96
C SER A 530 11.51 12.08 -6.92
N PRO A 531 11.98 13.03 -7.75
CA PRO A 531 11.15 13.74 -8.73
C PRO A 531 10.39 12.82 -9.67
N GLU A 532 11.01 11.72 -10.11
CA GLU A 532 10.43 10.74 -11.02
C GLU A 532 9.20 10.07 -10.38
N MET A 533 9.36 9.59 -9.16
CA MET A 533 8.28 8.96 -8.39
C MET A 533 7.14 9.94 -8.09
N LEU A 534 7.46 11.17 -7.68
CA LEU A 534 6.46 12.17 -7.34
C LEU A 534 5.70 12.64 -8.60
N ALA A 535 6.38 12.86 -9.72
CA ALA A 535 5.74 13.20 -10.98
C ALA A 535 4.82 12.08 -11.48
N LEU A 536 5.29 10.82 -11.44
CA LEU A 536 4.47 9.65 -11.80
C LEU A 536 3.23 9.55 -10.91
N THR A 537 3.41 9.75 -9.60
CA THR A 537 2.33 9.72 -8.60
C THR A 537 1.25 10.75 -8.90
N LEU A 538 1.62 12.00 -9.18
CA LEU A 538 0.66 13.05 -9.53
C LEU A 538 -0.05 12.77 -10.85
N ASP A 539 0.67 12.23 -11.83
CA ASP A 539 0.13 11.93 -13.15
C ASP A 539 -0.94 10.85 -13.10
N VAL A 540 -0.57 9.67 -12.58
CA VAL A 540 -1.49 8.54 -12.47
C VAL A 540 -2.65 8.82 -11.51
N ALA A 541 -2.46 9.65 -10.49
CA ALA A 541 -3.56 10.11 -9.63
C ALA A 541 -4.56 10.97 -10.40
N CYS A 542 -4.09 11.90 -11.24
CA CYS A 542 -4.96 12.72 -12.08
C CYS A 542 -5.69 11.88 -13.13
N ILE A 543 -4.99 10.97 -13.82
CA ILE A 543 -5.61 10.06 -14.81
C ILE A 543 -6.62 9.13 -14.14
N GLY A 544 -6.21 8.44 -13.08
CA GLY A 544 -7.07 7.47 -12.38
C GLY A 544 -8.31 8.14 -11.79
N SER A 545 -8.15 9.28 -11.13
CA SER A 545 -9.29 10.02 -10.58
C SER A 545 -10.19 10.61 -11.68
N ALA A 546 -9.67 10.97 -12.86
CA ALA A 546 -10.50 11.51 -13.94
C ALA A 546 -11.52 10.47 -14.43
N HIS A 547 -11.08 9.21 -14.54
CA HIS A 547 -11.97 8.09 -14.83
C HIS A 547 -12.95 7.82 -13.68
N ILE A 548 -12.45 7.70 -12.45
CA ILE A 548 -13.31 7.34 -11.31
C ILE A 548 -14.36 8.40 -11.01
N ILE A 549 -13.92 9.66 -10.84
CA ILE A 549 -14.79 10.79 -10.50
C ILE A 549 -15.69 11.14 -11.69
N GLY A 550 -15.13 11.19 -12.90
CA GLY A 550 -15.88 11.54 -14.11
C GLY A 550 -16.92 10.49 -14.49
N MET A 551 -16.55 9.20 -14.55
CA MET A 551 -17.52 8.13 -14.82
C MET A 551 -18.49 7.97 -13.64
N GLY A 552 -18.03 8.13 -12.41
CA GLY A 552 -18.89 8.12 -11.22
C GLY A 552 -19.97 9.20 -11.29
N ALA A 553 -19.60 10.42 -11.69
CA ALA A 553 -20.56 11.52 -11.87
C ALA A 553 -21.64 11.16 -12.91
N ARG A 554 -21.25 10.57 -14.04
CA ARG A 554 -22.19 10.13 -15.09
C ARG A 554 -23.14 9.05 -14.57
N LEU A 555 -22.61 8.03 -13.90
CA LEU A 555 -23.41 6.93 -13.35
C LEU A 555 -24.40 7.39 -12.29
N LEU A 556 -24.00 8.35 -11.45
CA LEU A 556 -24.82 8.86 -10.35
C LEU A 556 -25.82 9.94 -10.77
N SER A 557 -25.74 10.44 -12.01
CA SER A 557 -26.63 11.47 -12.56
C SER A 557 -27.51 10.96 -13.70
N ASN A 558 -27.59 9.64 -13.90
CA ASN A 558 -28.26 9.00 -15.05
C ASN A 558 -27.78 9.57 -16.40
N ASP A 559 -26.46 9.76 -16.52
CA ASP A 559 -25.76 10.28 -17.69
C ASP A 559 -26.20 11.69 -18.12
N ALA A 560 -26.40 12.58 -17.15
CA ALA A 560 -26.70 13.99 -17.42
C ALA A 560 -25.60 14.66 -18.28
N VAL A 561 -26.02 15.61 -19.14
CA VAL A 561 -25.14 16.26 -20.13
C VAL A 561 -23.97 16.99 -19.47
N ASP A 562 -24.22 17.67 -18.35
CA ASP A 562 -23.21 18.36 -17.56
C ASP A 562 -22.18 17.39 -16.94
N ALA A 563 -22.61 16.21 -16.49
CA ALA A 563 -21.73 15.16 -16.00
C ALA A 563 -20.85 14.57 -17.13
N ALA A 564 -21.40 14.42 -18.34
CA ALA A 564 -20.63 13.99 -19.52
C ALA A 564 -19.60 15.05 -19.93
N ASP A 565 -19.97 16.33 -19.96
CA ASP A 565 -19.05 17.45 -20.21
C ASP A 565 -17.97 17.56 -19.15
N TYR A 566 -18.34 17.40 -17.88
CA TYR A 566 -17.43 17.39 -16.76
C TYR A 566 -16.39 16.27 -16.89
N HIS A 567 -16.82 15.03 -17.16
CA HIS A 567 -15.90 13.91 -17.39
C HIS A 567 -14.92 14.18 -18.55
N ARG A 568 -15.40 14.71 -19.68
CA ARG A 568 -14.52 15.10 -20.80
C ARG A 568 -13.48 16.15 -20.40
N ARG A 569 -13.89 17.16 -19.61
CA ARG A 569 -12.98 18.20 -19.12
C ARG A 569 -11.93 17.64 -18.16
N LEU A 570 -12.31 16.71 -17.27
CA LEU A 570 -11.36 16.04 -16.38
C LEU A 570 -10.31 15.26 -17.17
N LEU A 571 -10.74 14.40 -18.12
CA LEU A 571 -9.83 13.62 -18.95
C LEU A 571 -8.89 14.51 -19.76
N ARG A 572 -9.42 15.57 -20.38
CA ARG A 572 -8.59 16.54 -21.12
C ARG A 572 -7.55 17.20 -20.22
N GLN A 573 -7.92 17.61 -19.02
CA GLN A 573 -7.01 18.25 -18.09
C GLN A 573 -5.92 17.27 -17.60
N ALA A 574 -6.31 16.03 -17.23
CA ALA A 574 -5.36 15.02 -16.78
C ALA A 574 -4.38 14.64 -17.91
N ILE A 575 -4.88 14.25 -19.08
CA ILE A 575 -4.07 13.70 -20.18
C ILE A 575 -3.30 14.80 -20.94
N THR A 576 -3.96 15.90 -21.29
CA THR A 576 -3.33 16.92 -22.15
C THR A 576 -2.48 17.94 -21.36
N VAL A 577 -2.71 18.08 -20.05
CA VAL A 577 -2.01 19.11 -19.25
C VAL A 577 -1.11 18.52 -18.18
N VAL A 578 -1.61 17.59 -17.36
CA VAL A 578 -0.81 16.99 -16.28
C VAL A 578 0.21 16.01 -16.88
N HIS A 579 -0.26 14.99 -17.59
CA HIS A 579 0.58 13.94 -18.17
C HIS A 579 1.65 14.49 -19.13
N SER A 580 1.28 15.41 -20.03
CA SER A 580 2.23 16.05 -20.95
C SER A 580 3.40 16.77 -20.24
N ARG A 581 3.22 17.20 -19.00
CA ARG A 581 4.30 17.77 -18.17
C ARG A 581 5.01 16.71 -17.33
N ALA A 582 4.25 15.76 -16.79
CA ALA A 582 4.76 14.70 -15.94
C ALA A 582 5.71 13.77 -16.69
N ARG A 583 5.39 13.40 -17.94
CA ARG A 583 6.23 12.53 -18.77
C ARG A 583 7.62 13.08 -19.05
N MET A 584 7.78 14.40 -19.03
CA MET A 584 9.10 15.04 -19.14
C MET A 584 9.97 14.85 -17.90
N VAL A 585 9.38 14.43 -16.77
CA VAL A 585 10.06 14.17 -15.50
C VAL A 585 10.21 12.66 -15.27
N HIS A 586 9.11 11.89 -15.30
CA HIS A 586 9.18 10.44 -15.08
C HIS A 586 9.64 9.64 -16.30
N GLY A 587 9.65 10.24 -17.50
CA GLY A 587 10.24 9.67 -18.70
C GLY A 587 9.48 8.52 -19.36
N LEU A 588 8.24 8.21 -18.93
CA LEU A 588 7.37 7.19 -19.53
C LEU A 588 6.37 7.85 -20.49
N ASP A 589 5.94 7.11 -21.52
CA ASP A 589 5.05 7.52 -22.64
C ASP A 589 5.68 8.36 -23.76
#